data_AF-A0A7J3X6Z6-F1
#
_entry.id   AF-A0A7J3X6Z6-F1
#
_cell.length_a   1.000
_cell.length_b   1.000
_cell.length_c   1.000
_cell.angle_alpha   90.00
_cell.angle_beta   90.00
_cell.angle_gamma   90.00
#
_symmetry.space_group_name_H-M   'P 1'
#
loop_
_entity.id
_entity.type
_entity.pdbx_description
1 polymer ?
#
loop_
_entity_poly.entity_id
_entity_poly.type
_entity_poly.pdbx_seq_one_letter_code
_entity_poly.pdbx_strand_id
1 'polypeptide(L)'
;MPKVTLKGVLRARKRVGRSAYVAYFAVLADGILVKNLPERVNDEKTLEVSFARTLVILGRSGPSGLEGSVKDGGAWLSVRMVPSREERSLELRLPLKDELATLTVKGLFDVSLVKICPSCRHKELLELHPLRETVLREKPT
;
A
#
# COMPACT_ATOMS: atom_id res chain seq x y z
N MET A 1 20.90 3.78 1.54
CA MET A 1 19.78 2.82 1.74
C MET A 1 18.64 3.25 0.84
N PRO A 2 18.00 2.32 0.12
CA PRO A 2 16.75 2.58 -0.59
C PRO A 2 15.72 3.24 0.32
N LYS A 3 15.02 4.22 -0.23
CA LYS A 3 13.93 4.91 0.44
C LYS A 3 12.68 4.80 -0.40
N VAL A 4 11.55 4.64 0.26
CA VAL A 4 10.24 4.87 -0.35
C VAL A 4 9.52 5.99 0.38
N THR A 5 8.69 6.69 -0.36
CA THR A 5 7.68 7.59 0.17
C THR A 5 6.33 6.89 0.17
N LEU A 6 5.62 7.03 1.27
CA LEU A 6 4.25 6.57 1.43
C LEU A 6 3.33 7.79 1.39
N LYS A 7 2.19 7.65 0.71
CA LYS A 7 1.15 8.69 0.59
C LYS A 7 -0.23 8.03 0.56
N GLY A 8 -1.21 8.60 1.25
CA GLY A 8 -2.58 8.11 1.26
C GLY A 8 -3.08 7.73 2.66
N VAL A 9 -3.97 6.76 2.73
CA VAL A 9 -4.70 6.35 3.93
C VAL A 9 -4.09 5.07 4.49
N LEU A 10 -3.38 5.18 5.61
CA LEU A 10 -2.82 4.02 6.34
C LEU A 10 -3.83 3.37 7.26
N ARG A 11 -4.84 4.12 7.74
CA ARG A 11 -5.95 3.59 8.53
C ARG A 11 -7.21 4.40 8.26
N ALA A 12 -8.32 3.71 8.05
CA ALA A 12 -9.65 4.32 7.99
C ALA A 12 -10.68 3.43 8.68
N ARG A 13 -11.75 4.09 9.16
CA ARG A 13 -12.88 3.45 9.81
C ARG A 13 -14.18 4.06 9.30
N LYS A 14 -15.16 3.21 8.99
CA LYS A 14 -16.50 3.62 8.57
C LYS A 14 -17.56 2.89 9.38
N ARG A 15 -18.57 3.63 9.87
CA ARG A 15 -19.70 3.05 10.58
C ARG A 15 -20.89 2.91 9.62
N VAL A 16 -21.47 1.71 9.53
CA VAL A 16 -22.65 1.42 8.72
C VAL A 16 -23.68 0.75 9.62
N GLY A 17 -24.72 1.50 9.99
CA GLY A 17 -25.70 1.10 11.00
C GLY A 17 -25.02 0.77 12.34
N ARG A 18 -25.21 -0.47 12.81
CA ARG A 18 -24.60 -0.97 14.07
C ARG A 18 -23.19 -1.54 13.89
N SER A 19 -22.70 -1.67 12.66
CA SER A 19 -21.39 -2.27 12.36
C SER A 19 -20.32 -1.20 12.12
N ALA A 20 -19.08 -1.50 12.49
CA ALA A 20 -17.91 -0.73 12.11
C ALA A 20 -17.04 -1.54 11.17
N TYR A 21 -16.57 -0.90 10.10
CA TYR A 21 -15.63 -1.44 9.13
C TYR A 21 -14.31 -0.68 9.26
N VAL A 22 -13.21 -1.40 9.06
CA VAL A 22 -11.86 -0.88 9.19
C VAL A 22 -11.06 -1.31 7.96
N ALA A 23 -10.19 -0.43 7.49
CA ALA A 23 -9.15 -0.74 6.51
C ALA A 23 -7.84 -0.16 7.04
N TYR A 24 -6.76 -0.94 6.99
CA TYR A 24 -5.45 -0.46 7.43
C TYR A 24 -4.29 -1.13 6.70
N PHE A 25 -3.17 -0.42 6.64
CA PHE A 25 -1.90 -0.89 6.13
C PHE A 25 -0.84 -0.88 7.23
N ALA A 26 -0.22 -2.03 7.47
CA ALA A 26 0.96 -2.16 8.32
C ALA A 26 2.21 -2.22 7.45
N VAL A 27 3.25 -1.50 7.85
CA VAL A 27 4.51 -1.39 7.10
C VAL A 27 5.63 -2.03 7.92
N LEU A 28 6.35 -2.97 7.32
CA LEU A 28 7.50 -3.63 7.94
C LEU A 28 8.75 -3.37 7.10
N ALA A 29 9.74 -2.71 7.69
CA ALA A 29 11.06 -2.51 7.09
C ALA A 29 12.04 -3.52 7.69
N ASP A 30 12.63 -4.35 6.84
CA ASP A 30 13.61 -5.38 7.22
C ASP A 30 13.13 -6.35 8.32
N GLY A 31 11.82 -6.63 8.33
CA GLY A 31 11.16 -7.48 9.33
C GLY A 31 10.70 -6.75 10.58
N ILE A 32 10.98 -5.46 10.70
CA ILE A 32 10.60 -4.62 11.85
C ILE A 32 9.37 -3.80 11.50
N LEU A 33 8.33 -3.88 12.34
CA LEU A 33 7.14 -3.06 12.20
C LEU A 33 7.49 -1.57 12.41
N VAL A 34 7.19 -0.74 11.42
CA VAL A 34 7.32 0.71 11.53
C VAL A 34 6.18 1.22 12.42
N LYS A 35 6.55 1.84 13.55
CA LYS A 35 5.60 2.32 14.57
C LYS A 35 5.21 3.78 14.31
N ASN A 36 4.15 4.22 15.00
CA ASN A 36 3.69 5.61 15.06
C ASN A 36 3.38 6.22 13.67
N LEU A 37 2.89 5.39 12.75
CA LEU A 37 2.43 5.89 11.47
C LEU A 37 1.12 6.67 11.65
N PRO A 38 0.97 7.85 11.02
CA PRO A 38 -0.29 8.58 11.06
C PRO A 38 -1.38 7.80 10.30
N GLU A 39 -2.65 8.05 10.60
CA GLU A 39 -3.76 7.39 9.90
C GLU A 39 -3.84 7.79 8.42
N ARG A 40 -3.41 9.02 8.10
CA ARG A 40 -3.35 9.55 6.73
C ARG A 40 -2.07 10.35 6.52
N VAL A 41 -1.56 10.26 5.31
CA VAL A 41 -0.34 10.90 4.82
C VAL A 41 -0.74 11.67 3.54
N ASN A 42 -0.93 12.98 3.67
CA ASN A 42 -1.42 13.88 2.63
C ASN A 42 -0.28 14.56 1.85
N ASP A 43 -0.60 15.21 0.73
CA ASP A 43 0.37 15.76 -0.25
C ASP A 43 1.49 16.62 0.35
N GLU A 44 1.22 17.29 1.47
CA GLU A 44 2.18 18.14 2.20
C GLU A 44 3.12 17.37 3.14
N LYS A 45 2.78 16.13 3.49
CA LYS A 45 3.55 15.26 4.39
C LYS A 45 3.79 13.95 3.68
N THR A 46 5.00 13.72 3.18
CA THR A 46 5.42 12.40 2.73
C THR A 46 6.04 11.64 3.90
N LEU A 47 5.64 10.38 4.09
CA LEU A 47 6.25 9.51 5.08
C LEU A 47 7.37 8.71 4.41
N GLU A 48 8.62 9.01 4.75
CA GLU A 48 9.77 8.24 4.26
C GLU A 48 9.98 6.97 5.09
N VAL A 49 10.12 5.84 4.40
CA VAL A 49 10.52 4.57 5.01
C VAL A 49 11.77 4.06 4.31
N SER A 50 12.84 3.90 5.09
CA SER A 50 14.11 3.33 4.62
C SER A 50 14.14 1.83 4.90
N PHE A 51 14.71 1.05 3.98
CA PHE A 51 14.92 -0.39 4.18
C PHE A 51 16.17 -0.85 3.43
N ALA A 52 16.82 -1.91 3.92
CA ALA A 52 18.06 -2.44 3.35
C ALA A 52 17.84 -3.70 2.50
N ARG A 53 16.95 -4.59 2.92
CA ARG A 53 16.72 -5.92 2.33
C ARG A 53 15.29 -6.10 1.85
N THR A 54 14.32 -5.72 2.67
CA THR A 54 12.91 -5.94 2.36
C THR A 54 12.02 -4.87 2.94
N LEU A 55 11.02 -4.46 2.17
CA LEU A 55 9.87 -3.71 2.66
C LEU A 55 8.62 -4.56 2.45
N VAL A 56 7.82 -4.75 3.50
CA VAL A 56 6.56 -5.49 3.41
C VAL A 56 5.42 -4.56 3.79
N ILE A 57 4.40 -4.49 2.93
CA ILE A 57 3.15 -3.82 3.25
C ILE A 57 2.05 -4.88 3.37
N LEU A 58 1.44 -4.92 4.54
CA LEU A 58 0.30 -5.78 4.86
C LEU A 58 -0.95 -4.92 4.88
N GLY A 59 -1.87 -5.15 3.95
CA GLY A 59 -3.18 -4.53 3.96
C GLY A 59 -4.24 -5.48 4.51
N ARG A 60 -5.13 -4.99 5.37
CA ARG A 60 -6.31 -5.73 5.83
C ARG A 60 -7.52 -4.82 5.91
N SER A 61 -8.68 -5.33 5.51
CA SER A 61 -9.95 -4.66 5.72
C SER A 61 -11.08 -5.62 6.04
N GLY A 62 -12.16 -5.08 6.61
CA GLY A 62 -13.40 -5.78 6.89
C GLY A 62 -14.14 -5.23 8.11
N PRO A 63 -15.15 -5.95 8.61
CA PRO A 63 -15.75 -5.64 9.89
C PRO A 63 -14.69 -5.62 10.97
N SER A 64 -14.80 -4.68 11.91
CA SER A 64 -13.87 -4.53 13.02
C SER A 64 -13.74 -5.86 13.79
N GLY A 65 -12.51 -6.36 13.91
CA GLY A 65 -12.21 -7.64 14.56
C GLY A 65 -12.32 -8.89 13.67
N LEU A 66 -12.73 -8.74 12.41
CA LEU A 66 -12.84 -9.81 11.41
C LEU A 66 -12.12 -9.45 10.10
N GLU A 67 -11.17 -8.52 10.15
CA GLU A 67 -10.44 -8.03 8.97
C GLU A 67 -9.74 -9.19 8.25
N GLY A 68 -9.95 -9.31 6.94
CA GLY A 68 -9.39 -10.39 6.12
C GLY A 68 -9.93 -11.80 6.41
N SER A 69 -10.93 -11.96 7.28
CA SER A 69 -11.44 -13.27 7.74
C SER A 69 -12.83 -13.62 7.20
N VAL A 70 -13.61 -12.63 6.77
CA VAL A 70 -14.94 -12.83 6.17
C VAL A 70 -14.87 -12.81 4.65
N LYS A 71 -15.50 -13.80 3.99
CA LYS A 71 -15.49 -13.95 2.53
C LYS A 71 -16.06 -12.73 1.79
N ASP A 72 -17.09 -12.09 2.35
CA ASP A 72 -17.87 -11.01 1.71
C ASP A 72 -17.66 -9.65 2.41
N GLY A 73 -16.40 -9.25 2.53
CA GLY A 73 -16.03 -7.94 3.09
C GLY A 73 -14.67 -7.92 3.77
N GLY A 74 -14.04 -9.08 3.96
CA GLY A 74 -12.70 -9.22 4.51
C GLY A 74 -11.68 -9.32 3.38
N ALA A 75 -10.93 -8.26 3.13
CA ALA A 75 -9.83 -8.29 2.15
C ALA A 75 -8.48 -8.26 2.85
N TRP A 76 -7.49 -8.92 2.27
CA TRP A 76 -6.11 -8.78 2.69
C TRP A 76 -5.16 -8.86 1.51
N LEU A 77 -4.04 -8.15 1.63
CA LEU A 77 -2.91 -8.23 0.73
C LEU A 77 -1.60 -8.21 1.52
N SER A 78 -0.58 -8.84 0.97
CA SER A 78 0.79 -8.76 1.45
C SER A 78 1.70 -8.56 0.25
N VAL A 79 2.33 -7.40 0.19
CA VAL A 79 3.28 -7.07 -0.88
C VAL A 79 4.67 -6.98 -0.27
N ARG A 80 5.59 -7.79 -0.79
CA ARG A 80 7.00 -7.75 -0.44
C ARG A 80 7.78 -7.09 -1.56
N MET A 81 8.52 -6.07 -1.20
CA MET A 81 9.40 -5.30 -2.07
C MET A 81 10.85 -5.50 -1.66
N VAL A 82 11.73 -5.45 -2.65
CA VAL A 82 13.20 -5.50 -2.49
C VAL A 82 13.82 -4.26 -3.11
N PRO A 83 15.04 -3.87 -2.70
CA PRO A 83 15.75 -2.76 -3.32
C PRO A 83 15.85 -2.88 -4.83
N SER A 84 15.66 -1.77 -5.54
CA SER A 84 15.88 -1.69 -7.00
C SER A 84 16.78 -0.53 -7.36
N ARG A 85 17.23 -0.53 -8.62
CA ARG A 85 17.89 0.62 -9.26
C ARG A 85 16.90 1.52 -9.99
N GLU A 86 15.69 1.04 -10.24
CA GLU A 86 14.63 1.76 -10.95
C GLU A 86 13.62 2.33 -9.96
N GLU A 87 13.15 3.54 -10.23
CA GLU A 87 12.04 4.13 -9.47
C GLU A 87 10.71 3.56 -9.97
N ARG A 88 9.85 3.16 -9.03
CA ARG A 88 8.51 2.63 -9.31
C ARG A 88 7.47 3.27 -8.41
N SER A 89 6.22 3.21 -8.86
CA SER A 89 5.05 3.59 -8.08
C SER A 89 4.06 2.44 -8.01
N LEU A 90 3.58 2.17 -6.80
CA LEU A 90 2.63 1.11 -6.52
C LEU A 90 1.45 1.70 -5.74
N GLU A 91 0.25 1.49 -6.24
CA GLU A 91 -0.97 1.84 -5.54
C GLU A 91 -1.62 0.59 -4.95
N LEU A 92 -1.89 0.65 -3.65
CA LEU A 92 -2.58 -0.38 -2.88
C LEU A 92 -3.95 0.13 -2.48
N ARG A 93 -4.98 -0.69 -2.65
CA ARG A 93 -6.36 -0.35 -2.34
C ARG A 93 -6.95 -1.40 -1.41
N LEU A 94 -7.71 -0.96 -0.43
CA LEU A 94 -8.47 -1.82 0.46
C LEU A 94 -9.93 -1.36 0.51
N PRO A 95 -10.90 -2.28 0.39
CA PRO A 95 -12.31 -1.93 0.49
C PRO A 95 -12.69 -1.53 1.90
N LEU A 96 -13.45 -0.45 2.02
CA LEU A 96 -14.09 0.06 3.24
C LEU A 96 -15.58 0.29 2.93
N LYS A 97 -16.30 -0.81 2.71
CA LYS A 97 -17.67 -0.81 2.17
C LYS A 97 -17.75 -0.20 0.77
N ASP A 98 -18.42 0.93 0.64
CA ASP A 98 -18.63 1.73 -0.55
C ASP A 98 -17.48 2.71 -0.81
N GLU A 99 -16.48 2.77 0.08
CA GLU A 99 -15.27 3.56 -0.07
C GLU A 99 -14.03 2.67 -0.23
N LEU A 100 -12.93 3.28 -0.67
CA LEU A 100 -11.61 2.66 -0.76
C LEU A 100 -10.60 3.42 0.12
N ALA A 101 -9.81 2.69 0.88
CA ALA A 101 -8.59 3.21 1.49
C ALA A 101 -7.42 2.93 0.55
N THR A 102 -6.77 4.00 0.08
CA THR A 102 -5.68 3.91 -0.91
C THR A 102 -4.36 4.33 -0.30
N LEU A 103 -3.30 3.53 -0.54
CA LEU A 103 -1.92 3.84 -0.17
C LEU A 103 -1.03 3.74 -1.41
N THR A 104 -0.37 4.83 -1.76
CA THR A 104 0.64 4.90 -2.79
C THR A 104 2.03 4.76 -2.17
N VAL A 105 2.87 3.93 -2.79
CA VAL A 105 4.26 3.65 -2.42
C VAL A 105 5.11 4.04 -3.62
N LYS A 106 6.02 4.99 -3.44
CA LYS A 106 6.91 5.45 -4.52
C LYS A 106 8.36 5.37 -4.08
N GLY A 107 9.25 4.85 -4.92
CA GLY A 107 10.69 4.86 -4.66
C GLY A 107 11.44 3.78 -5.42
N LEU A 108 12.66 3.50 -4.98
CA LEU A 108 13.57 2.55 -5.63
C LEU A 108 13.33 1.12 -5.14
N PHE A 109 12.34 0.43 -5.74
CA PHE A 109 11.97 -0.92 -5.34
C PHE A 109 11.45 -1.80 -6.49
N ASP A 110 11.64 -3.11 -6.34
CA ASP A 110 11.01 -4.15 -7.15
C ASP A 110 10.00 -4.93 -6.31
N VAL A 111 8.88 -5.31 -6.91
CA VAL A 111 7.92 -6.22 -6.25
C VAL A 111 8.43 -7.65 -6.39
N SER A 112 8.79 -8.26 -5.28
CA SER A 112 9.29 -9.64 -5.22
C SER A 112 8.20 -10.68 -4.99
N LEU A 113 7.12 -10.31 -4.29
CA LEU A 113 6.03 -11.21 -3.96
C LEU A 113 4.75 -10.43 -3.68
N VAL A 114 3.64 -10.94 -4.21
CA VAL A 114 2.29 -10.46 -3.91
C VAL A 114 1.46 -11.65 -3.44
N LYS A 115 0.79 -11.51 -2.31
CA LYS A 115 -0.22 -12.45 -1.82
C LYS A 115 -1.51 -11.70 -1.56
N ILE A 116 -2.64 -12.26 -1.97
CA ILE A 116 -3.96 -11.63 -1.88
C ILE A 116 -4.98 -12.66 -1.40
N CYS A 117 -6.04 -12.22 -0.71
CA CYS A 117 -7.19 -13.05 -0.37
C CYS A 117 -7.69 -13.85 -1.59
N PRO A 118 -7.94 -15.18 -1.44
CA PRO A 118 -8.32 -16.04 -2.57
C PRO A 118 -9.61 -15.61 -3.30
N SER A 119 -10.54 -15.00 -2.57
CA SER A 119 -11.82 -14.52 -3.12
C SER A 119 -11.76 -13.11 -3.71
N CYS A 120 -10.62 -12.42 -3.62
CA CYS A 120 -10.48 -11.04 -4.05
C CYS A 120 -9.86 -10.93 -5.44
N ARG A 121 -10.33 -9.96 -6.23
CA ARG A 121 -9.76 -9.68 -7.55
C ARG A 121 -8.51 -8.81 -7.40
N HIS A 122 -7.40 -9.26 -7.99
CA HIS A 122 -6.09 -8.60 -7.85
C HIS A 122 -6.11 -7.13 -8.29
N LYS A 123 -6.73 -6.83 -9.43
CA LYS A 123 -6.83 -5.47 -9.99
C LYS A 123 -7.63 -4.49 -9.13
N GLU A 124 -8.44 -4.99 -8.21
CA GLU A 124 -9.23 -4.14 -7.29
C GLU A 124 -8.40 -3.71 -6.07
N LEU A 125 -7.30 -4.43 -5.78
CA LEU A 125 -6.50 -4.23 -4.56
C LEU A 125 -5.10 -3.69 -4.83
N LEU A 126 -4.59 -3.83 -6.06
CA LEU A 126 -3.23 -3.44 -6.40
C LEU A 126 -3.12 -3.00 -7.85
N GLU A 127 -2.47 -1.86 -8.06
CA GLU A 127 -2.14 -1.34 -9.38
C GLU A 127 -0.67 -0.88 -9.39
N LEU A 128 0.16 -1.53 -10.22
CA LEU A 128 1.56 -1.16 -10.41
C LEU A 128 1.65 -0.22 -11.60
N HIS A 129 2.16 0.99 -11.38
CA HIS A 129 2.36 1.96 -12.44
C HIS A 129 3.83 1.95 -12.86
N PRO A 130 4.16 1.59 -14.11
CA PRO A 130 5.47 1.89 -14.64
C PRO A 130 5.62 3.42 -14.65
N LEU A 131 6.62 3.94 -13.94
CA LEU A 131 7.04 5.32 -14.16
C LEU A 131 7.70 5.32 -15.54
N ARG A 132 6.95 5.72 -16.57
CA ARG A 132 7.57 6.03 -17.86
C ARG A 132 8.64 7.06 -17.56
N GLU A 133 9.89 6.75 -17.89
CA GLU A 133 10.93 7.75 -18.04
C GLU A 133 10.32 8.89 -18.83
N THR A 134 10.29 10.08 -18.24
CA THR A 134 10.11 11.29 -19.01
C THR A 134 11.23 11.26 -20.03
N VAL A 135 10.88 10.84 -21.25
CA VAL A 135 11.78 10.81 -22.40
C VAL A 135 12.49 12.15 -22.41
N LEU A 136 13.80 12.11 -22.17
CA LEU A 136 14.73 13.14 -22.58
C LEU A 136 14.40 13.45 -24.03
N ARG A 137 13.62 14.50 -24.28
CA ARG A 137 13.67 15.18 -25.57
C ARG A 137 14.97 15.95 -25.56
N GLU A 138 16.00 15.25 -26.03
CA GLU A 138 17.21 15.83 -26.55
C GLU A 138 16.88 17.11 -27.32
N LYS A 139 17.60 18.19 -27.00
CA LYS A 139 17.80 19.27 -27.97
C LYS A 139 18.51 18.69 -29.19
N PRO A 140 18.17 19.16 -30.39
CA PRO A 140 19.22 19.49 -31.33
C PRO A 140 19.08 20.91 -31.87
N THR A 141 20.23 21.59 -31.86
CA THR A 141 20.67 22.76 -32.64
C THR A 141 19.91 24.07 -32.49
#